data_AF-A0A4S0N2S2-F1
#
_entry.id   AF-A0A4S0N2S2-F1
#
_cell.length_a   1.000
_cell.length_b   1.000
_cell.length_c   1.000
_cell.angle_alpha   90.00
_cell.angle_beta   90.00
_cell.angle_gamma   90.00
#
_symmetry.space_group_name_H-M   'P 1'
#
loop_
_entity.id
_entity.type
_entity.pdbx_description
1 polymer ?
#
loop_
_entity_poly.entity_id
_entity_poly.type
_entity_poly.pdbx_seq_one_letter_code
_entity_poly.pdbx_strand_id
1 'polypeptide(L)'
;AELAERSDVSKAMLSAMERGMTSPTAALLVRVASAFGMTLSTLIARAEMQGGGVSRKDEQPVWRDPATGYVRRHLSPASQMPLELIRVSLPAGAKVSFPAASYAFIKQQIWLIDGRLDFTEGDVVHRLEPGD
;
A
#
# COMPACT_ATOMS: atom_id res chain seq x y z
N ALA A 1 -13.92 13.86 13.97
CA ALA A 1 -15.07 14.05 13.05
C ALA A 1 -14.55 14.42 11.67
N GLU A 2 -13.60 15.35 11.61
CA GLU A 2 -12.91 15.79 10.40
C GLU A 2 -12.30 14.65 9.54
N LEU A 3 -11.64 13.65 10.14
CA LEU A 3 -11.05 12.54 9.37
C LEU A 3 -12.09 11.67 8.65
N ALA A 4 -13.23 11.41 9.28
CA ALA A 4 -14.30 10.62 8.68
C ALA A 4 -14.86 11.31 7.42
N GLU A 5 -14.97 12.64 7.48
CA GLU A 5 -15.42 13.46 6.36
C GLU A 5 -14.36 13.54 5.25
N ARG A 6 -13.09 13.80 5.62
CA ARG A 6 -11.97 13.92 4.65
C ARG A 6 -11.61 12.62 3.95
N SER A 7 -11.80 11.48 4.60
CA SER A 7 -11.55 10.15 4.02
C SER A 7 -12.80 9.52 3.42
N ASP A 8 -13.98 10.11 3.64
CA ASP A 8 -15.31 9.56 3.35
C ASP A 8 -15.59 8.21 4.11
N VAL A 9 -14.79 7.88 5.13
CA VAL A 9 -14.91 6.63 5.90
C VAL A 9 -15.74 6.85 7.15
N SER A 10 -16.68 5.97 7.44
CA SER A 10 -17.52 6.11 8.64
C SER A 10 -16.68 6.07 9.93
N LYS A 11 -17.09 6.85 10.95
CA LYS A 11 -16.43 6.86 12.27
C LYS A 11 -16.35 5.47 12.90
N ALA A 12 -17.40 4.67 12.74
CA ALA A 12 -17.45 3.30 13.26
C ALA A 12 -16.39 2.41 12.60
N MET A 13 -16.20 2.55 11.28
CA MET A 13 -15.19 1.79 10.54
C MET A 13 -13.77 2.24 10.91
N LEU A 14 -13.50 3.55 10.98
CA LEU A 14 -12.21 4.08 11.46
C LEU A 14 -11.89 3.55 12.85
N SER A 15 -12.86 3.57 13.76
CA SER A 15 -12.67 3.09 15.12
C SER A 15 -12.47 1.57 15.21
N ALA A 16 -13.09 0.79 14.33
CA ALA A 16 -12.84 -0.65 14.22
C ALA A 16 -11.43 -0.94 13.70
N MET A 17 -10.95 -0.15 12.72
CA MET A 17 -9.59 -0.25 12.18
C MET A 17 -8.54 0.10 13.25
N GLU A 18 -8.72 1.19 14.00
CA GLU A 18 -7.81 1.60 15.08
C GLU A 18 -7.66 0.53 16.18
N ARG A 19 -8.71 -0.24 16.43
CA ARG A 19 -8.70 -1.36 17.39
C ARG A 19 -8.22 -2.69 16.79
N GLY A 20 -7.81 -2.72 15.52
CA GLY A 20 -7.41 -3.96 14.83
C GLY A 20 -8.53 -4.98 14.67
N MET A 21 -9.80 -4.55 14.78
CA MET A 21 -10.96 -5.44 14.73
C MET A 21 -11.35 -5.84 13.31
N THR A 22 -10.84 -5.13 12.31
CA THR A 22 -11.08 -5.40 10.88
C THR A 22 -9.78 -5.26 10.10
N SER A 23 -9.61 -6.08 9.07
CA SER A 23 -8.53 -5.92 8.10
C SER A 23 -9.05 -5.06 6.93
N PRO A 24 -8.64 -3.79 6.81
CA PRO A 24 -9.17 -2.88 5.79
C PRO A 24 -8.67 -3.27 4.38
N THR A 25 -9.49 -2.97 3.37
CA THR A 25 -9.14 -3.18 1.95
C THR A 25 -8.14 -2.13 1.45
N ALA A 26 -7.50 -2.40 0.31
CA ALA A 26 -6.57 -1.47 -0.33
C ALA A 26 -7.20 -0.08 -0.54
N ALA A 27 -8.40 -0.08 -1.11
CA ALA A 27 -9.16 1.12 -1.41
C ALA A 27 -9.49 1.92 -0.14
N LEU A 28 -9.81 1.23 0.96
CA LEU A 28 -10.11 1.88 2.23
C LEU A 28 -8.87 2.54 2.85
N LEU A 29 -7.74 1.83 2.86
CA LEU A 29 -6.49 2.37 3.39
C LEU A 29 -5.97 3.57 2.58
N VAL A 30 -6.11 3.53 1.25
CA VAL A 30 -5.76 4.68 0.41
C VAL A 30 -6.56 5.91 0.79
N ARG A 31 -7.88 5.77 0.99
CA ARG A 31 -8.74 6.90 1.32
C ARG A 31 -8.35 7.55 2.65
N VAL A 32 -7.98 6.73 3.65
CA VAL A 32 -7.42 7.22 4.91
C VAL A 32 -6.08 7.92 4.69
N ALA A 33 -5.16 7.31 3.94
CA ALA A 33 -3.85 7.90 3.64
C ALA A 33 -3.97 9.25 2.92
N SER A 34 -4.83 9.32 1.89
CA SER A 34 -5.11 10.55 1.13
C SER A 34 -5.71 11.64 2.00
N ALA A 35 -6.57 11.30 2.97
CA ALA A 35 -7.11 12.26 3.92
C ALA A 35 -6.00 12.92 4.77
N PHE A 36 -4.87 12.25 4.99
CA PHE A 36 -3.70 12.79 5.66
C PHE A 36 -2.65 13.39 4.71
N GLY A 37 -2.89 13.41 3.40
CA GLY A 37 -1.88 13.82 2.41
C GLY A 37 -0.68 12.86 2.36
N MET A 38 -0.88 11.61 2.74
CA MET A 38 0.15 10.57 2.78
C MET A 38 -0.10 9.52 1.70
N THR A 39 0.94 8.80 1.31
CA THR A 39 0.76 7.58 0.52
C THR A 39 0.34 6.41 1.39
N LEU A 40 -0.25 5.38 0.79
CA LEU A 40 -0.55 4.13 1.48
C LEU A 40 0.70 3.56 2.16
N SER A 41 1.83 3.62 1.48
CA SER A 41 3.08 3.08 1.98
C SER A 41 3.57 3.85 3.22
N THR A 42 3.52 5.18 3.19
CA THR A 42 3.83 6.03 4.36
C THR A 42 2.90 5.78 5.54
N LEU A 43 1.61 5.57 5.29
CA LEU A 43 0.62 5.25 6.34
C LEU A 43 1.00 3.94 7.05
N ILE A 44 1.28 2.87 6.30
CA ILE A 44 1.65 1.57 6.87
C ILE A 44 3.02 1.66 7.56
N ALA A 45 3.99 2.32 6.94
CA ALA A 45 5.32 2.50 7.51
C ALA A 45 5.26 3.16 8.90
N ARG A 46 4.46 4.22 9.05
CA ARG A 46 4.27 4.90 10.35
C ARG A 46 3.53 4.05 11.38
N ALA A 47 2.60 3.21 10.92
CA ALA A 47 1.81 2.37 11.82
C ALA A 47 2.59 1.15 12.33
N GLU A 48 3.47 0.58 11.50
CA GLU A 48 4.00 -0.77 11.74
C GLU A 48 5.53 -0.88 11.81
N MET A 49 6.31 0.09 11.32
CA MET A 49 7.78 -0.05 11.32
C MET A 49 8.43 0.49 12.60
N GLN A 50 9.35 -0.30 13.15
CA GLN A 50 10.27 0.14 14.22
C GLN A 50 11.61 0.59 13.63
N GLY A 51 12.27 1.53 14.32
CA GLY A 51 13.57 2.10 13.91
C GLY A 51 14.69 1.05 13.83
N GLY A 52 15.70 1.30 12.99
CA GLY A 52 16.88 0.45 12.87
C GLY A 52 17.49 0.44 11.47
N GLY A 53 18.66 -0.19 11.31
CA GLY A 53 19.35 -0.29 10.02
C GLY A 53 18.97 -1.53 9.18
N VAL A 54 18.34 -2.54 9.79
CA VAL A 54 18.02 -3.83 9.14
C VAL A 54 16.57 -4.20 9.44
N SER A 55 15.80 -4.54 8.41
CA SER A 55 14.45 -5.09 8.54
C SER A 55 14.47 -6.58 8.22
N ARG A 56 14.40 -7.44 9.24
CA ARG A 56 14.46 -8.91 9.07
C ARG A 56 13.14 -9.43 8.52
N LYS A 57 13.21 -10.46 7.66
CA LYS A 57 12.05 -11.01 6.95
C LYS A 57 10.85 -11.30 7.87
N ASP A 58 11.08 -11.91 9.03
CA ASP A 58 9.98 -12.31 9.92
C ASP A 58 9.40 -11.14 10.74
N GLU A 59 10.09 -10.00 10.74
CA GLU A 59 9.68 -8.75 11.42
C GLU A 59 9.12 -7.72 10.43
N GLN A 60 9.22 -7.97 9.13
CA GLN A 60 8.74 -7.06 8.11
C GLN A 60 7.21 -6.95 8.17
N PRO A 61 6.66 -5.72 8.24
CA PRO A 61 5.22 -5.49 8.13
C PRO A 61 4.66 -6.13 6.86
N VAL A 62 3.60 -6.91 7.03
CA VAL A 62 2.87 -7.56 5.93
C VAL A 62 1.40 -7.22 6.06
N TRP A 63 0.89 -6.54 5.05
CA TRP A 63 -0.54 -6.30 4.90
C TRP A 63 -1.08 -7.09 3.71
N ARG A 64 -2.29 -7.64 3.87
CA ARG A 64 -3.00 -8.38 2.83
C ARG A 64 -4.38 -7.77 2.61
N ASP A 65 -4.68 -7.45 1.36
CA ASP A 65 -6.01 -7.05 0.95
C ASP A 65 -6.95 -8.27 0.98
N PRO A 66 -7.97 -8.30 1.85
CA PRO A 66 -8.88 -9.43 1.94
C PRO A 66 -9.74 -9.58 0.67
N ALA A 67 -9.93 -8.53 -0.12
CA ALA A 67 -10.77 -8.58 -1.31
C ALA A 67 -10.09 -9.28 -2.50
N THR A 68 -8.78 -9.08 -2.66
CA THR A 68 -8.04 -9.50 -3.87
C THR A 68 -6.93 -10.51 -3.59
N GLY A 69 -6.58 -10.70 -2.32
CA GLY A 69 -5.42 -11.50 -1.92
C GLY A 69 -4.08 -10.82 -2.23
N TYR A 70 -4.08 -9.57 -2.69
CA TYR A 70 -2.90 -8.74 -2.87
C TYR A 70 -2.15 -8.58 -1.56
N VAL A 71 -0.87 -8.94 -1.55
CA VAL A 71 0.01 -8.86 -0.37
C VAL A 71 1.07 -7.79 -0.60
N ARG A 72 1.23 -6.89 0.37
CA ARG A 72 2.36 -5.96 0.47
C ARG A 72 3.21 -6.32 1.66
N ARG A 73 4.50 -6.51 1.44
CA ARG A 73 5.51 -6.68 2.47
C ARG A 73 6.46 -5.49 2.41
N HIS A 74 6.62 -4.79 3.51
CA HIS A 74 7.51 -3.64 3.57
C HIS A 74 8.94 -4.11 3.86
N LEU A 75 9.87 -3.79 2.96
CA LEU A 75 11.26 -4.24 3.06
C LEU A 75 12.17 -3.18 3.68
N SER A 76 11.88 -1.89 3.47
CA SER A 76 12.64 -0.81 4.08
C SER A 76 12.42 -0.77 5.60
N PRO A 77 13.48 -0.63 6.42
CA PRO A 77 13.33 -0.30 7.84
C PRO A 77 12.77 1.12 8.01
N ALA A 78 12.22 1.44 9.19
CA ALA A 78 11.81 2.81 9.50
C ALA A 78 13.05 3.72 9.46
N SER A 79 13.08 4.62 8.47
CA SER A 79 14.19 5.55 8.27
C SER A 79 13.68 6.88 7.72
N GLN A 80 14.55 7.89 7.76
CA GLN A 80 14.28 9.19 7.14
C GLN A 80 14.55 9.18 5.62
N MET A 81 14.89 8.02 5.03
CA MET A 81 15.17 7.95 3.60
C MET A 81 13.87 8.18 2.80
N PRO A 82 13.92 8.98 1.72
CA PRO A 82 12.76 9.24 0.88
C PRO A 82 12.42 8.07 -0.06
N LEU A 83 13.05 6.90 0.12
CA LEU A 83 12.86 5.70 -0.68
C LEU A 83 12.26 4.59 0.18
N GLU A 84 11.18 4.01 -0.32
CA GLU A 84 10.53 2.86 0.29
C GLU A 84 10.51 1.69 -0.69
N LEU A 85 11.03 0.55 -0.25
CA LEU A 85 10.98 -0.68 -0.99
C LEU A 85 9.90 -1.59 -0.40
N ILE A 86 9.02 -2.07 -1.27
CA ILE A 86 7.99 -3.05 -0.94
C ILE A 86 8.12 -4.25 -1.87
N ARG A 87 7.80 -5.43 -1.35
CA ARG A 87 7.54 -6.61 -2.16
C ARG A 87 6.05 -6.82 -2.28
N VAL A 88 5.59 -6.96 -3.51
CA VAL A 88 4.20 -7.22 -3.83
C VAL A 88 4.03 -8.67 -4.27
N SER A 89 2.95 -9.30 -3.84
CA SER A 89 2.44 -10.53 -4.45
C SER A 89 0.99 -10.31 -4.84
N LEU A 90 0.71 -10.38 -6.14
CA LEU A 90 -0.63 -10.23 -6.71
C LEU A 90 -1.04 -11.60 -7.29
N PRO A 91 -2.12 -12.23 -6.80
CA PRO A 91 -2.60 -13.49 -7.37
C PRO A 91 -2.95 -13.35 -8.85
N ALA A 92 -2.79 -14.44 -9.61
CA ALA A 92 -3.15 -14.45 -11.02
C ALA A 92 -4.64 -14.09 -11.22
N GLY A 93 -4.92 -13.18 -12.15
CA GLY A 93 -6.26 -12.68 -12.43
C GLY A 93 -6.80 -11.66 -11.41
N ALA A 94 -6.11 -11.43 -10.28
CA ALA A 94 -6.49 -10.37 -9.35
C ALA A 94 -6.16 -8.98 -9.93
N LYS A 95 -7.01 -8.01 -9.62
CA LYS A 95 -6.85 -6.61 -10.01
C LYS A 95 -7.03 -5.72 -8.79
N VAL A 96 -6.11 -4.77 -8.61
CA VAL A 96 -6.22 -3.72 -7.60
C VAL A 96 -6.13 -2.37 -8.30
N SER A 97 -7.07 -1.47 -7.97
CA SER A 97 -7.07 -0.10 -8.48
C SER A 97 -6.79 0.87 -7.34
N PHE A 98 -5.80 1.72 -7.55
CA PHE A 98 -5.41 2.76 -6.62
C PHE A 98 -5.77 4.12 -7.24
N PRO A 99 -6.46 5.01 -6.50
CA PRO A 99 -6.70 6.38 -6.91
C PRO A 99 -5.41 7.10 -7.34
N ALA A 100 -5.46 7.87 -8.42
CA ALA A 100 -4.30 8.63 -8.94
C ALA A 100 -3.66 9.55 -7.88
N ALA A 101 -4.48 10.12 -6.98
CA ALA A 101 -4.02 10.93 -5.86
C ALA A 101 -3.00 10.20 -4.96
N SER A 102 -3.03 8.87 -4.89
CA SER A 102 -2.05 8.05 -4.15
C SER A 102 -0.63 8.20 -4.69
N TYR A 103 -0.48 8.62 -5.95
CA TYR A 103 0.78 8.69 -6.67
C TYR A 103 1.20 10.12 -7.00
N ALA A 104 0.34 11.12 -6.77
CA ALA A 104 0.58 12.51 -7.15
C ALA A 104 1.86 13.12 -6.56
N PHE A 105 2.36 12.58 -5.44
CA PHE A 105 3.52 13.11 -4.71
C PHE A 105 4.65 12.09 -4.53
N ILE A 106 4.60 10.96 -5.23
CA ILE A 106 5.65 9.94 -5.17
C ILE A 106 6.15 9.57 -6.54
N LYS A 107 7.46 9.30 -6.62
CA LYS A 107 8.05 8.60 -7.76
C LYS A 107 8.02 7.11 -7.44
N GLN A 108 7.48 6.32 -8.35
CA GLN A 108 7.40 4.87 -8.20
C GLN A 108 8.17 4.17 -9.30
N GLN A 109 8.80 3.05 -8.94
CA GLN A 109 9.36 2.10 -9.87
C GLN A 109 8.71 0.75 -9.61
N ILE A 110 8.45 0.01 -10.68
CA ILE A 110 7.95 -1.36 -10.63
C ILE A 110 9.04 -2.22 -11.25
N TRP A 111 9.42 -3.28 -10.55
CA TRP A 111 10.32 -4.30 -11.05
C TRP A 111 9.61 -5.65 -10.95
N LEU A 112 9.37 -6.30 -12.09
CA LEU A 112 8.67 -7.58 -12.12
C LEU A 112 9.66 -8.74 -11.91
N ILE A 113 9.45 -9.50 -10.83
CA ILE A 113 10.35 -10.62 -10.48
C ILE A 113 9.94 -11.92 -11.15
N ASP A 114 8.63 -12.19 -11.23
CA ASP A 114 8.07 -13.44 -11.75
C ASP A 114 6.63 -13.21 -12.26
N GLY A 115 6.20 -14.04 -13.21
CA GLY A 115 4.87 -13.96 -13.82
C GLY A 115 4.75 -12.89 -14.92
N ARG A 116 3.56 -12.30 -15.06
CA ARG A 116 3.24 -11.22 -16.02
C ARG A 116 2.33 -10.21 -15.34
N LEU A 117 2.61 -8.92 -15.53
CA LEU A 117 1.79 -7.84 -14.96
C LEU A 117 1.34 -6.88 -16.06
N ASP A 118 0.03 -6.70 -16.20
CA ASP A 118 -0.52 -5.58 -16.97
C ASP A 118 -0.73 -4.40 -15.99
N PHE A 119 0.08 -3.34 -16.10
CA PHE A 119 0.01 -2.12 -15.30
C PHE A 119 -0.66 -1.00 -16.10
N THR A 120 -1.71 -0.39 -15.56
CA THR A 120 -2.45 0.68 -16.23
C THR A 120 -2.18 2.03 -15.55
N GLU A 121 -1.67 2.99 -16.33
CA GLU A 121 -1.48 4.39 -15.93
C GLU A 121 -2.28 5.30 -16.87
N GLY A 122 -3.38 5.86 -16.35
CA GLY A 122 -4.32 6.61 -17.19
C GLY A 122 -4.87 5.72 -18.31
N ASP A 123 -4.66 6.13 -19.55
CA ASP A 123 -5.08 5.40 -20.75
C ASP A 123 -4.00 4.44 -21.28
N VAL A 124 -2.81 4.42 -20.67
CA VAL A 124 -1.69 3.59 -21.10
C VAL A 124 -1.67 2.28 -20.34
N VAL A 125 -1.49 1.18 -21.06
CA VAL A 125 -1.28 -0.15 -20.48
C VAL A 125 0.13 -0.62 -20.80
N HIS A 126 0.91 -0.82 -19.76
CA HIS A 126 2.23 -1.43 -19.80
C HIS A 126 2.11 -2.92 -19.49
N ARG A 127 2.62 -3.77 -20.38
CA ARG A 127 2.73 -5.20 -20.13
C ARG A 127 4.17 -5.49 -19.74
N LEU A 128 4.37 -5.96 -18.52
CA LEU A 128 5.67 -6.25 -17.94
C LEU A 128 5.92 -7.75 -17.94
N GLU A 129 7.15 -8.13 -18.26
CA GLU A 129 7.72 -9.48 -18.17
C GLU A 129 8.81 -9.52 -17.07
N PRO A 130 9.19 -10.71 -16.58
CA PRO A 130 10.19 -10.81 -15.52
C PRO A 130 11.52 -10.14 -15.93
N GLY A 131 11.98 -9.19 -15.14
CA GLY A 131 13.18 -8.39 -15.40
C GLY A 131 12.91 -6.93 -15.75
N ASP A 132 11.69 -6.60 -16.21
CA ASP A 132 11.26 -5.23 -16.50
C ASP A 132 11.03 -4.39 -15.24
#